data_AF-A0A1I3K8K2-F1
#
_entry.id   AF-A0A1I3K8K2-F1
#
_cell.length_a   1.000
_cell.length_b   1.000
_cell.length_c   1.000
_cell.angle_alpha   90.00
_cell.angle_beta   90.00
_cell.angle_gamma   90.00
#
_symmetry.space_group_name_H-M   'P 1'
#
loop_
_entity.id
_entity.type
_entity.pdbx_description
1 polymer ?
#
loop_
_entity_poly.entity_id
_entity_poly.type
_entity_poly.pdbx_seq_one_letter_code
_entity_poly.pdbx_strand_id
1 'polypeptide(L)'
;MDAVKTALLAAKTIAYSDSASGVYISTEMFGKLGITEAMKDKARKIPATPVGEIVARGEAELGFQQISELKPVKGIDIVGPLPKELQQITIFSAGIATVAKEQEAGRALIKFLASPAARDAIIASGMEPIVADGAK
;
A
#
# COMPACT_ATOMS: atom_id res chain seq x y z
N MET A 1 -0.59 3.69 17.93
CA MET A 1 -1.07 2.28 17.85
C MET A 1 -2.49 2.11 18.38
N ASP A 2 -2.83 2.66 19.55
CA ASP A 2 -4.14 2.46 20.19
C ASP A 2 -5.34 2.89 19.37
N ALA A 3 -5.27 4.04 18.67
CA ALA A 3 -6.36 4.49 17.81
C ALA A 3 -6.70 3.49 16.69
N VAL A 4 -5.67 2.89 16.06
CA VAL A 4 -5.86 1.86 15.02
C VAL A 4 -6.50 0.61 15.62
N LYS A 5 -6.02 0.18 16.79
CA LYS A 5 -6.59 -0.96 17.52
C LYS A 5 -8.07 -0.72 17.85
N THR A 6 -8.40 0.43 18.42
CA THR A 6 -9.77 0.80 18.78
C THR A 6 -10.68 0.84 17.56
N ALA A 7 -10.23 1.46 16.46
CA ALA A 7 -10.98 1.50 15.20
C ALA A 7 -11.25 0.09 14.64
N LEU A 8 -10.22 -0.76 14.59
CA LEU A 8 -10.34 -2.14 14.15
C LEU A 8 -11.27 -2.96 15.04
N LEU A 9 -11.23 -2.77 16.35
CA LEU A 9 -12.13 -3.47 17.29
C LEU A 9 -13.58 -3.00 17.15
N ALA A 10 -13.81 -1.72 16.89
CA ALA A 10 -15.13 -1.14 16.72
C ALA A 10 -15.80 -1.49 15.37
N ALA A 11 -15.00 -1.64 14.29
CA ALA A 11 -15.52 -1.99 12.98
C ALA A 11 -16.13 -3.40 12.94
N LYS A 12 -17.20 -3.58 12.16
CA LYS A 12 -17.92 -4.83 11.92
C LYS A 12 -17.35 -5.63 10.76
N THR A 13 -16.82 -4.96 9.74
CA THR A 13 -16.26 -5.60 8.54
C THR A 13 -15.00 -4.88 8.10
N ILE A 14 -13.95 -5.66 7.81
CA ILE A 14 -12.63 -5.17 7.44
C ILE A 14 -12.17 -5.93 6.19
N ALA A 15 -11.66 -5.20 5.20
CA ALA A 15 -11.07 -5.77 4.00
C ALA A 15 -9.56 -5.49 3.94
N TYR A 16 -8.78 -6.45 3.45
CA TYR A 16 -7.36 -6.27 3.14
C TYR A 16 -6.97 -7.01 1.86
N SER A 17 -6.01 -6.51 1.09
CA SER A 17 -5.67 -7.08 -0.23
C SER A 17 -5.02 -8.48 -0.10
N ASP A 18 -5.05 -9.28 -1.16
CA ASP A 18 -4.30 -10.54 -1.22
C ASP A 18 -2.80 -10.38 -1.58
N SER A 19 -2.36 -9.15 -1.87
CA SER A 19 -0.96 -8.82 -2.13
C SER A 19 -0.08 -8.80 -0.86
N ALA A 20 1.21 -8.55 -1.02
CA ALA A 20 2.18 -8.45 0.07
C ALA A 20 1.74 -7.47 1.18
N SER A 21 1.04 -6.39 0.82
CA SER A 21 0.56 -5.40 1.81
C SER A 21 -0.48 -6.02 2.76
N GLY A 22 -1.47 -6.74 2.25
CA GLY A 22 -2.49 -7.36 3.09
C GLY A 22 -2.03 -8.67 3.74
N VAL A 23 -1.04 -9.38 3.17
CA VAL A 23 -0.36 -10.48 3.87
C VAL A 23 0.23 -9.95 5.18
N TYR A 24 1.01 -8.87 5.14
CA TYR A 24 1.55 -8.23 6.35
C TYR A 24 0.48 -7.84 7.38
N ILE A 25 -0.65 -7.27 6.93
CA ILE A 25 -1.77 -6.92 7.81
C ILE A 25 -2.23 -8.14 8.61
N SER A 26 -2.46 -9.26 7.92
CA SER A 26 -3.02 -10.47 8.52
C SER A 26 -2.02 -11.28 9.35
N THR A 27 -0.76 -11.36 8.93
CA THR A 27 0.25 -12.22 9.58
C THR A 27 1.03 -11.51 10.69
N GLU A 28 1.19 -10.19 10.59
CA GLU A 28 2.03 -9.42 11.51
C GLU A 28 1.23 -8.37 12.28
N MET A 29 0.53 -7.47 11.58
CA MET A 29 -0.05 -6.27 12.20
C MET A 29 -1.11 -6.62 13.25
N PHE A 30 -2.02 -7.55 12.96
CA PHE A 30 -3.02 -7.99 13.93
C PHE A 30 -2.39 -8.64 15.17
N GLY A 31 -1.28 -9.36 15.00
CA GLY A 31 -0.50 -9.93 16.10
C GLY A 31 0.15 -8.85 16.96
N LYS A 32 0.83 -7.87 16.34
CA LYS A 32 1.43 -6.71 17.04
C LYS A 32 0.42 -5.90 17.84
N LEU A 33 -0.83 -5.84 17.38
CA LEU A 33 -1.93 -5.16 18.06
C LEU A 33 -2.62 -6.03 19.14
N GLY A 34 -2.33 -7.32 19.18
CA GLY A 34 -2.96 -8.29 20.08
C GLY A 34 -4.45 -8.46 19.81
N ILE A 35 -4.87 -8.41 18.55
CA ILE A 35 -6.29 -8.49 18.13
C ILE A 35 -6.58 -9.61 17.13
N THR A 36 -5.63 -10.50 16.84
CA THR A 36 -5.77 -11.57 15.85
C THR A 36 -7.07 -12.34 15.99
N GLU A 37 -7.43 -12.78 17.20
CA GLU A 37 -8.67 -13.52 17.45
C GLU A 37 -9.91 -12.71 17.10
N ALA A 38 -9.96 -11.44 17.51
CA ALA A 38 -11.08 -10.55 17.22
C ALA A 38 -11.24 -10.23 15.73
N MET A 39 -10.18 -10.41 14.92
CA MET A 39 -10.22 -10.16 13.47
C MET A 39 -10.72 -11.36 12.66
N LYS A 40 -10.64 -12.60 13.19
CA LYS A 40 -11.00 -13.82 12.43
C LYS A 40 -12.40 -13.75 11.81
N ASP A 41 -13.37 -13.23 12.55
CA ASP A 41 -14.77 -13.24 12.12
C ASP A 41 -15.14 -12.06 11.22
N LYS A 42 -14.31 -11.02 11.13
CA LYS A 42 -14.66 -9.77 10.43
C LYS A 42 -13.65 -9.23 9.43
N ALA A 43 -12.39 -9.67 9.49
CA ALA A 43 -11.38 -9.33 8.51
C ALA A 43 -11.40 -10.34 7.36
N ARG A 44 -11.42 -9.86 6.13
CA ARG A 44 -11.45 -10.68 4.93
C ARG A 44 -10.35 -10.25 3.95
N LYS A 45 -9.63 -11.24 3.45
CA LYS A 45 -8.68 -11.06 2.36
C LYS A 45 -9.45 -10.96 1.05
N ILE A 46 -9.21 -9.90 0.29
CA ILE A 46 -9.87 -9.62 -0.98
C ILE A 46 -8.94 -10.04 -2.13
N PRO A 47 -9.35 -11.02 -2.95
CA PRO A 47 -8.55 -11.44 -4.10
C PRO A 47 -8.80 -10.56 -5.31
N ALA A 48 -7.72 -10.12 -5.97
CA ALA A 48 -7.69 -9.40 -7.26
C ALA A 48 -8.42 -8.04 -7.35
N THR A 49 -9.46 -7.81 -6.55
CA THR A 49 -10.25 -6.57 -6.54
C THR A 49 -9.56 -5.55 -5.62
N PRO A 50 -9.42 -4.28 -6.04
CA PRO A 50 -8.94 -3.23 -5.15
C PRO A 50 -9.82 -3.14 -3.90
N VAL A 51 -9.21 -3.15 -2.71
CA VAL A 51 -9.90 -3.04 -1.43
C VAL A 51 -10.72 -1.76 -1.34
N GLY A 52 -10.23 -0.68 -1.94
CA GLY A 52 -10.97 0.57 -2.03
C GLY A 52 -12.36 0.38 -2.64
N GLU A 53 -12.51 -0.48 -3.65
CA GLU A 53 -13.82 -0.70 -4.29
C GLU A 53 -14.77 -1.47 -3.38
N ILE A 54 -14.26 -2.39 -2.57
CA ILE A 54 -15.04 -3.14 -1.57
C ILE A 54 -15.63 -2.17 -0.54
N VAL A 55 -14.83 -1.21 -0.09
CA VAL A 55 -15.26 -0.15 0.82
C VAL A 55 -16.26 0.78 0.13
N ALA A 56 -15.99 1.21 -1.11
CA ALA A 56 -16.90 2.07 -1.88
C ALA A 56 -18.29 1.46 -2.10
N ARG A 57 -18.38 0.13 -2.21
CA ARG A 57 -19.64 -0.61 -2.32
C ARG A 57 -20.33 -0.86 -0.97
N GLY A 58 -19.72 -0.46 0.14
CA GLY A 58 -20.25 -0.66 1.50
C GLY A 58 -20.13 -2.10 2.02
N GLU A 59 -19.35 -2.94 1.35
CA GLU A 59 -19.14 -4.34 1.76
C GLU A 59 -18.16 -4.46 2.94
N ALA A 60 -17.28 -3.47 3.10
CA ALA A 60 -16.37 -3.34 4.25
C ALA A 60 -16.42 -1.91 4.82
N GLU A 61 -16.44 -1.78 6.14
CA GLU A 61 -16.36 -0.48 6.82
C GLU A 61 -14.95 0.11 6.79
N LEU A 62 -13.92 -0.75 6.88
CA LEU A 62 -12.51 -0.36 6.82
C LEU A 62 -11.74 -1.20 5.80
N GLY A 63 -10.77 -0.59 5.13
CA GLY A 63 -9.93 -1.22 4.12
C GLY A 63 -8.44 -0.98 4.34
N PHE A 64 -7.61 -1.99 4.08
CA PHE A 64 -6.14 -1.89 4.09
C PHE A 64 -5.54 -2.32 2.75
N GLN A 65 -4.84 -1.40 2.10
CA GLN A 65 -4.06 -1.62 0.88
C GLN A 65 -3.02 -0.50 0.75
N GLN A 66 -2.07 -0.62 -0.19
CA GLN A 66 -1.13 0.47 -0.46
C GLN A 66 -1.87 1.72 -0.94
N ILE A 67 -1.41 2.90 -0.51
CA ILE A 67 -2.04 4.20 -0.85
C ILE A 67 -2.11 4.41 -2.36
N SER A 68 -1.11 3.95 -3.10
CA SER A 68 -1.07 4.02 -4.56
C SER A 68 -2.21 3.26 -5.24
N GLU A 69 -2.71 2.20 -4.62
CA GLU A 69 -3.84 1.40 -5.11
C GLU A 69 -5.18 1.98 -4.67
N LEU A 70 -5.23 2.69 -3.54
CA LEU A 70 -6.44 3.35 -3.04
C LEU A 70 -6.74 4.67 -3.75
N LYS A 71 -5.70 5.46 -4.05
CA LYS A 71 -5.81 6.80 -4.64
C LYS A 71 -6.65 6.91 -5.92
N PRO A 72 -6.62 5.95 -6.88
CA PRO A 72 -7.47 6.01 -8.06
C PRO A 72 -8.94 5.64 -7.80
N VAL A 73 -9.28 5.06 -6.63
CA VAL A 73 -10.64 4.61 -6.32
C VAL A 73 -11.49 5.78 -5.85
N LYS A 74 -12.70 5.90 -6.41
CA LYS A 74 -13.69 6.91 -6.03
C LYS A 74 -14.65 6.35 -4.97
N GLY A 75 -15.24 7.23 -4.17
CA GLY A 75 -16.26 6.85 -3.18
C GLY A 75 -15.69 6.31 -1.87
N ILE A 76 -14.41 6.54 -1.60
CA ILE A 76 -13.75 6.23 -0.33
C ILE A 76 -13.05 7.46 0.23
N ASP A 77 -12.88 7.48 1.54
CA ASP A 77 -11.99 8.40 2.23
C ASP A 77 -10.69 7.69 2.60
N ILE A 78 -9.56 8.22 2.14
CA ILE A 78 -8.23 7.73 2.55
C ILE A 78 -7.88 8.40 3.87
N VAL A 79 -8.07 7.67 4.98
CA VAL A 79 -7.81 8.18 6.34
C VAL A 79 -6.34 8.52 6.57
N GLY A 80 -5.42 7.87 5.85
CA GLY A 80 -3.98 8.15 5.90
C GLY A 80 -3.14 6.87 6.01
N PRO A 81 -1.81 7.01 6.08
CA PRO A 81 -0.92 5.89 6.33
C PRO A 81 -1.09 5.35 7.77
N LEU A 82 -0.73 4.09 7.99
CA LEU A 82 -0.65 3.54 9.35
C LEU A 82 0.36 4.32 10.21
N PRO A 83 0.26 4.29 11.55
CA PRO A 83 1.34 4.78 12.42
C PRO A 83 2.67 4.10 12.09
N LYS A 84 3.78 4.82 12.23
CA LYS A 84 5.13 4.36 11.83
C LYS A 84 5.48 2.98 12.41
N GLU A 85 5.06 2.70 13.64
CA GLU A 85 5.33 1.43 14.35
C GLU A 85 4.58 0.23 13.74
N LEU A 86 3.53 0.49 12.96
CA LEU A 86 2.69 -0.50 12.29
C LEU A 86 2.92 -0.54 10.78
N GLN A 87 3.62 0.43 10.20
CA GLN A 87 3.90 0.42 8.77
C GLN A 87 4.93 -0.65 8.40
N GLN A 88 4.72 -1.29 7.25
CA GLN A 88 5.76 -1.99 6.52
C GLN A 88 6.06 -1.21 5.24
N ILE A 89 7.22 -0.55 5.21
CA ILE A 89 7.66 0.19 4.03
C ILE A 89 7.94 -0.81 2.90
N THR A 90 7.32 -0.57 1.75
CA THR A 90 7.57 -1.34 0.53
C THR A 90 8.42 -0.50 -0.41
N ILE A 91 9.64 -0.96 -0.69
CA ILE A 91 10.53 -0.31 -1.64
C ILE A 91 10.29 -0.90 -3.02
N PHE A 92 9.95 -0.04 -3.98
CA PHE A 92 9.87 -0.41 -5.39
C PHE A 92 11.20 -0.11 -6.08
N SER A 93 11.75 -1.12 -6.75
CA SER A 93 13.01 -1.02 -7.48
C SER A 93 12.77 -1.31 -8.96
N ALA A 94 13.41 -0.55 -9.83
CA ALA A 94 13.42 -0.82 -11.27
C ALA A 94 14.74 -1.52 -11.66
N GLY A 95 14.64 -2.54 -12.50
CA GLY A 95 15.78 -3.30 -13.01
C GLY A 95 15.64 -3.59 -14.49
N ILE A 96 16.77 -3.79 -15.17
CA ILE A 96 16.82 -4.16 -16.59
C ILE A 96 17.14 -5.64 -16.68
N ALA A 97 16.29 -6.40 -17.37
CA ALA A 97 16.56 -7.81 -17.61
C ALA A 97 17.88 -7.96 -18.40
N THR A 98 18.73 -8.90 -18.00
CA THR A 98 20.06 -9.11 -18.62
C THR A 98 19.98 -9.47 -20.11
N VAL A 99 18.86 -10.06 -20.53
CA VAL A 99 18.57 -10.46 -21.92
C VAL A 99 17.85 -9.36 -22.72
N ALA A 100 17.63 -8.18 -22.16
CA ALA A 100 16.95 -7.10 -22.85
C ALA A 100 17.77 -6.65 -24.08
N LYS A 101 17.10 -6.52 -25.23
CA LYS A 101 17.70 -6.02 -26.46
C LYS A 101 17.97 -4.52 -26.41
N GLU A 102 17.09 -3.77 -25.73
CA GLU A 102 17.13 -2.32 -25.64
C GLU A 102 17.61 -1.85 -24.26
N GLN A 103 18.80 -2.29 -23.83
CA GLN A 103 19.31 -1.97 -22.49
C GLN A 103 19.45 -0.47 -22.26
N GLU A 104 19.97 0.27 -23.24
CA GLU A 104 20.19 1.72 -23.10
C GLU A 104 18.87 2.49 -23.00
N ALA A 105 17.84 2.10 -23.75
CA ALA A 105 16.51 2.67 -23.60
C ALA A 105 15.92 2.38 -22.20
N GLY A 106 16.12 1.17 -21.68
CA GLY A 106 15.75 0.80 -20.32
C GLY A 106 16.45 1.66 -19.27
N ARG A 107 17.77 1.91 -19.43
CA ARG A 107 18.55 2.79 -18.55
C ARG A 107 18.02 4.22 -18.61
N ALA A 108 17.72 4.73 -19.80
CA ALA A 108 17.16 6.07 -19.99
C ALA A 108 15.81 6.22 -19.27
N LEU A 109 14.93 5.21 -19.35
CA LEU A 109 13.65 5.21 -18.65
C LEU A 109 13.84 5.22 -17.13
N ILE A 110 14.69 4.33 -16.58
CA ILE A 110 14.97 4.28 -15.14
C ILE A 110 15.54 5.62 -14.65
N LYS A 111 16.46 6.21 -15.41
CA LYS A 111 17.03 7.53 -15.10
C LYS A 111 15.96 8.63 -15.10
N PHE A 112 15.02 8.59 -16.05
CA PHE A 112 13.90 9.54 -16.09
C PHE A 112 12.97 9.38 -14.87
N LEU A 113 12.60 8.15 -14.52
CA LEU A 113 11.77 7.86 -13.35
C LEU A 113 12.43 8.31 -12.03
N ALA A 114 13.75 8.29 -11.96
CA ALA A 114 14.52 8.79 -10.81
C ALA A 114 14.81 10.31 -10.85
N SER A 115 14.35 11.03 -11.87
CA SER A 115 14.65 12.46 -12.07
C SER A 115 13.69 13.38 -11.29
N PRO A 116 14.08 14.64 -11.03
CA PRO A 116 13.16 15.64 -10.46
C PRO A 116 11.88 15.83 -11.28
N ALA A 117 11.94 15.64 -12.60
CA ALA A 117 10.79 15.80 -13.49
C ALA A 117 9.68 14.75 -13.24
N ALA A 118 10.04 13.56 -12.73
CA ALA A 118 9.07 12.51 -12.41
C ALA A 118 8.52 12.61 -10.99
N ARG A 119 9.12 13.45 -10.12
CA ARG A 119 8.82 13.53 -8.69
C ARG A 119 7.34 13.77 -8.41
N ASP A 120 6.75 14.78 -9.05
CA ASP A 120 5.37 15.17 -8.80
C ASP A 120 4.40 14.09 -9.26
N ALA A 121 4.70 13.39 -10.35
CA ALA A 121 3.90 12.26 -10.82
C ALA A 121 3.93 11.09 -9.83
N ILE A 122 5.08 10.79 -9.23
CA ILE A 122 5.25 9.75 -8.19
C ILE A 122 4.44 10.10 -6.93
N ILE A 123 4.51 11.36 -6.47
CA ILE A 123 3.70 11.83 -5.33
C ILE A 123 2.20 11.80 -5.70
N ALA A 124 1.86 12.23 -6.92
CA ALA A 124 0.50 12.17 -7.44
C ALA A 124 -0.03 10.73 -7.55
N SER A 125 0.82 9.72 -7.73
CA SER A 125 0.41 8.31 -7.68
C SER A 125 0.34 7.74 -6.26
N GLY A 126 0.62 8.52 -5.21
CA GLY A 126 0.55 8.05 -3.81
C GLY A 126 1.80 7.29 -3.35
N MET A 127 2.91 7.42 -4.08
CA MET A 127 4.22 6.87 -3.71
C MET A 127 5.13 7.96 -3.16
N GLU A 128 6.14 7.56 -2.39
CA GLU A 128 7.19 8.45 -1.91
C GLU A 128 8.45 8.30 -2.79
N PRO A 129 8.95 9.39 -3.40
CA PRO A 129 10.19 9.35 -4.16
C PRO A 129 11.38 9.03 -3.25
N ILE A 130 12.20 8.05 -3.65
CA ILE A 130 13.50 7.83 -3.01
C ILE A 130 14.46 8.86 -3.59
N VAL A 131 15.01 9.70 -2.72
CA VAL A 131 16.06 10.64 -3.12
C VAL A 131 17.30 9.81 -3.46
N ALA A 132 17.74 9.83 -4.71
CA ALA A 132 19.03 9.25 -5.05
C ALA A 132 20.12 10.08 -4.36
N ASP A 133 20.84 9.49 -3.41
CA ASP A 133 22.06 10.08 -2.86
C ASP A 133 23.10 10.21 -3.97
N GLY A 134 23.04 11.33 -4.67
CA GLY A 134 23.95 11.73 -5.74
C GLY A 134 24.25 13.23 -5.74
N ALA A 135 23.77 13.97 -4.74
CA ALA A 135 24.22 15.33 -4.46
C ALA A 135 25.38 15.27 -3.44
N LYS A 136 26.56 14.95 -3.95
CA LYS A 136 27.82 15.47 -3.40
C LYS A 136 28.40 16.45 -4.41
#